data_AF-Q5MCI6-F1
#
_entry.id   AF-Q5MCI6-F1
#
_cell.length_a   1.000
_cell.length_b   1.000
_cell.length_c   1.000
_cell.angle_alpha   90.00
_cell.angle_beta   90.00
_cell.angle_gamma   90.00
#
_symmetry.space_group_name_H-M   'P 1'
#
loop_
_entity.id
_entity.type
_entity.pdbx_description
1 polymer ?
#
loop_
_entity_poly.entity_id
_entity_poly.type
_entity_poly.pdbx_seq_one_letter_code
_entity_poly.pdbx_strand_id
1 'polypeptide(L)'
;MGAFTGLNRQLGANPFLPTRTQVKEAIDTTPYDTAPWRQVTSGFRSALEELHNGPHNWVGGVMAGAGSPEDPVFWLHHSNINRLWAIWQREHLNEPYLPTSGTTGADELGLDDPMHEFREGEKNTLTPKDVLDHTSLGYQYDNYSLDPVDC
;
A
#
# COMPACT_ATOMS: atom_id res chain seq x y z
N MET A 1 7.74 -27.19 -3.15
CA MET A 1 6.78 -26.80 -2.09
C MET A 1 7.53 -26.80 -0.79
N GLY A 2 7.81 -25.62 -0.22
CA GLY A 2 8.43 -25.50 1.10
C GLY A 2 7.40 -25.86 2.18
N ALA A 3 7.85 -26.57 3.22
CA ALA A 3 6.98 -26.99 4.32
C ALA A 3 6.41 -25.76 5.05
N PHE A 4 5.09 -25.76 5.27
CA PHE A 4 4.42 -24.82 6.16
C PHE A 4 4.97 -25.04 7.58
N THR A 5 5.70 -24.08 8.14
CA THR A 5 6.28 -24.18 9.50
C THR A 5 5.40 -23.56 10.59
N GLY A 6 4.20 -23.08 10.22
CA GLY A 6 3.23 -22.46 11.11
C GLY A 6 3.49 -20.96 11.35
N LEU A 7 2.55 -20.30 12.02
CA LEU A 7 2.66 -18.89 12.39
C LEU A 7 3.92 -18.66 13.26
N ASN A 8 4.78 -17.76 12.84
CA ASN A 8 5.96 -17.34 13.60
C ASN A 8 6.16 -15.82 13.51
N ARG A 9 6.74 -15.24 14.56
CA ARG A 9 7.00 -13.80 14.72
C ARG A 9 8.31 -13.59 15.48
N GLN A 10 8.97 -12.48 15.22
CA GLN A 10 10.19 -12.03 15.92
C GLN A 10 10.12 -10.52 16.15
N LEU A 11 9.17 -10.11 16.99
CA LEU A 11 8.82 -8.70 17.18
C LEU A 11 10.04 -7.86 17.58
N GLY A 12 10.31 -6.79 16.84
CA GLY A 12 11.36 -5.81 17.15
C GLY A 12 12.80 -6.29 16.88
N ALA A 13 13.00 -7.46 16.29
CA ALA A 13 14.33 -7.89 15.83
C ALA A 13 14.90 -6.93 14.77
N ASN A 14 14.02 -6.40 13.90
CA ASN A 14 14.24 -5.17 13.16
C ASN A 14 13.43 -4.05 13.85
N PRO A 15 14.08 -3.02 14.43
CA PRO A 15 13.39 -2.06 15.31
C PRO A 15 12.60 -0.98 14.56
N PHE A 16 12.49 -1.03 13.24
CA PHE A 16 11.88 0.04 12.46
C PHE A 16 10.34 -0.05 12.45
N LEU A 17 9.70 0.85 13.21
CA LEU A 17 8.30 1.24 13.04
C LEU A 17 8.25 2.72 12.62
N PRO A 18 7.45 3.10 11.59
CA PRO A 18 7.31 4.48 11.17
C PRO A 18 6.83 5.39 12.30
N THR A 19 7.47 6.55 12.43
CA THR A 19 6.98 7.63 13.30
C THR A 19 5.86 8.41 12.63
N ARG A 20 5.07 9.16 13.41
CA ARG A 20 4.06 10.08 12.85
C ARG A 20 4.66 11.11 11.90
N THR A 21 5.86 11.62 12.21
CA THR A 21 6.58 12.56 11.35
C THR A 21 6.89 11.94 10.00
N GLN A 22 7.42 10.72 9.96
CA GLN A 22 7.70 10.02 8.70
C GLN A 22 6.42 9.74 7.90
N VAL A 23 5.35 9.34 8.57
CA VAL A 23 4.04 9.18 7.91
C VAL A 23 3.57 10.50 7.30
N LYS A 24 3.70 11.61 8.03
CA LYS A 24 3.34 12.93 7.52
C LYS A 24 4.21 13.34 6.31
N GLU A 25 5.51 13.11 6.37
CA GLU A 25 6.43 13.38 5.25
C GLU A 25 6.05 12.57 3.99
N ALA A 26 5.68 11.31 4.15
CA ALA A 26 5.15 10.51 3.04
C ALA A 26 3.83 11.09 2.51
N ILE A 27 2.88 11.44 3.38
CA ILE A 27 1.61 12.06 2.97
C ILE A 27 1.82 13.40 2.24
N ASP A 28 2.83 14.20 2.62
CA ASP A 28 3.14 15.47 1.94
C ASP A 28 3.85 15.27 0.58
N THR A 29 4.23 14.04 0.21
CA THR A 29 4.93 13.74 -1.04
C THR A 29 3.99 13.81 -2.25
N THR A 30 4.41 14.53 -3.29
CA THR A 30 3.75 14.59 -4.60
C THR A 30 4.81 14.52 -5.70
N PRO A 31 4.49 13.96 -6.89
CA PRO A 31 3.19 13.42 -7.31
C PRO A 31 2.91 12.01 -6.76
N TYR A 32 1.79 11.38 -7.15
CA TYR A 32 1.43 10.01 -6.76
C TYR A 32 2.58 9.01 -6.98
N ASP A 33 3.18 9.05 -8.17
CA ASP A 33 4.36 8.27 -8.54
C ASP A 33 5.18 9.01 -9.60
N THR A 34 6.40 8.57 -9.90
CA THR A 34 7.26 9.18 -10.92
C THR A 34 7.82 8.18 -11.93
N ALA A 35 7.97 8.61 -13.18
CA ALA A 35 8.64 7.83 -14.21
C ALA A 35 10.09 7.49 -13.77
N PRO A 36 10.61 6.28 -14.05
CA PRO A 36 10.07 5.31 -15.00
C PRO A 36 9.15 4.25 -14.39
N TRP A 37 8.43 4.55 -13.29
CA TRP A 37 7.41 3.68 -12.69
C TRP A 37 8.01 2.33 -12.27
N ARG A 38 9.06 2.44 -11.45
CA ARG A 38 9.83 1.31 -10.92
C ARG A 38 9.43 1.02 -9.49
N GLN A 39 9.85 -0.14 -8.97
CA GLN A 39 9.67 -0.46 -7.55
C GLN A 39 10.15 0.67 -6.61
N VAL A 40 11.21 1.41 -6.96
CA VAL A 40 11.68 2.56 -6.19
C VAL A 40 11.64 3.83 -7.04
N THR A 41 10.90 4.83 -6.57
CA THR A 41 10.73 6.14 -7.22
C THR A 41 10.72 7.26 -6.17
N SER A 42 10.49 8.50 -6.61
CA SER A 42 10.42 9.67 -5.73
C SER A 42 8.99 10.10 -5.39
N GLY A 43 7.98 9.34 -5.80
CA GLY A 43 6.57 9.69 -5.58
C GLY A 43 5.98 9.09 -4.30
N PHE A 44 4.76 9.51 -3.98
CA PHE A 44 4.02 9.08 -2.79
C PHE A 44 3.96 7.56 -2.64
N ARG A 45 3.65 6.82 -3.73
CA ARG A 45 3.54 5.36 -3.72
C ARG A 45 4.81 4.71 -3.18
N SER A 46 5.98 5.10 -3.69
CA SER A 46 7.26 4.57 -3.23
C SER A 46 7.59 5.00 -1.79
N ALA A 47 7.27 6.24 -1.41
CA ALA A 47 7.49 6.72 -0.04
C ALA A 47 6.65 5.94 0.99
N LEU A 48 5.37 5.70 0.68
CA LEU A 48 4.49 4.91 1.54
C LEU A 48 4.90 3.43 1.57
N GLU A 49 5.34 2.87 0.44
CA GLU A 49 5.84 1.50 0.34
C GLU A 49 7.09 1.27 1.21
N GLU A 50 7.99 2.24 1.27
CA GLU A 50 9.17 2.20 2.16
C GLU A 50 8.76 2.14 3.64
N LEU A 51 7.77 2.95 4.05
CA LEU A 51 7.24 2.90 5.41
C LEU A 51 6.49 1.59 5.70
N HIS A 52 5.75 1.07 4.71
CA HIS A 52 5.05 -0.22 4.77
C HIS A 52 6.01 -1.38 5.05
N ASN A 53 7.23 -1.34 4.52
CA ASN A 53 8.22 -2.40 4.71
C ASN A 53 8.69 -2.50 6.17
N GLY A 54 8.61 -1.42 6.96
CA GLY A 54 9.00 -1.41 8.37
C GLY A 54 8.20 -2.40 9.21
N PRO A 55 6.86 -2.25 9.32
CA PRO A 55 6.03 -3.17 10.09
C PRO A 55 6.13 -4.64 9.68
N HIS A 56 6.28 -4.95 8.38
CA HIS A 56 6.57 -6.32 7.92
C HIS A 56 7.82 -6.90 8.57
N ASN A 57 8.92 -6.15 8.53
CA ASN A 57 10.19 -6.55 9.11
C ASN A 57 10.19 -6.51 10.64
N TRP A 58 9.46 -5.57 11.24
CA TRP A 58 9.33 -5.45 12.69
C TRP A 58 8.58 -6.63 13.29
N VAL A 59 7.49 -7.09 12.66
CA VAL A 59 6.79 -8.30 13.11
C VAL A 59 7.70 -9.53 12.91
N GLY A 60 8.44 -9.58 11.81
CA GLY A 60 9.37 -10.66 11.52
C GLY A 60 8.67 -11.99 11.24
N GLY A 61 9.43 -13.07 11.13
CA GLY A 61 8.87 -14.39 10.81
C GLY A 61 8.18 -14.39 9.44
N VAL A 62 6.99 -14.97 9.36
CA VAL A 62 6.23 -15.11 8.12
C VAL A 62 5.80 -13.75 7.55
N MET A 63 5.59 -12.76 8.43
CA MET A 63 5.28 -11.38 8.04
C MET A 63 6.42 -10.68 7.28
N ALA A 64 7.67 -11.13 7.40
CA ALA A 64 8.80 -10.48 6.71
C ALA A 64 8.98 -10.95 5.26
N GLY A 65 8.16 -11.88 4.76
CA GLY A 65 8.31 -12.45 3.43
C GLY A 65 7.00 -12.55 2.65
N ALA A 66 7.06 -13.25 1.51
CA ALA A 66 5.91 -13.45 0.62
C ALA A 66 4.75 -14.22 1.27
N GLY A 67 5.02 -14.98 2.35
CA GLY A 67 3.99 -15.65 3.14
C GLY A 67 3.25 -14.73 4.11
N SER A 68 3.54 -13.43 4.13
CA SER A 68 2.97 -12.49 5.11
C SER A 68 1.46 -12.55 5.31
N PRO A 69 0.61 -12.82 4.30
CA PRO A 69 -0.84 -13.00 4.52
C PRO A 69 -1.23 -14.16 5.45
N GLU A 70 -0.32 -15.10 5.75
CA GLU A 70 -0.53 -16.19 6.71
C GLU A 70 -0.65 -15.69 8.16
N ASP A 71 -0.10 -14.51 8.46
CA ASP A 71 -0.29 -13.84 9.75
C ASP A 71 -1.48 -12.86 9.66
N PRO A 72 -2.54 -13.01 10.49
CA PRO A 72 -3.70 -12.13 10.45
C PRO A 72 -3.39 -10.63 10.63
N VAL A 73 -2.25 -10.27 11.24
CA VAL A 73 -1.84 -8.87 11.37
C VAL A 73 -1.56 -8.19 10.02
N PHE A 74 -1.28 -8.97 8.96
CA PHE A 74 -1.16 -8.52 7.59
C PHE A 74 -2.35 -7.65 7.16
N TRP A 75 -3.57 -8.14 7.42
CA TRP A 75 -4.79 -7.48 6.99
C TRP A 75 -5.02 -6.16 7.75
N LEU A 76 -4.64 -6.10 9.02
CA LEU A 76 -4.71 -4.87 9.82
C LEU A 76 -3.67 -3.85 9.35
N HIS A 77 -2.45 -4.31 9.06
CA HIS A 77 -1.39 -3.46 8.50
C HIS A 77 -1.80 -2.87 7.15
N HIS A 78 -2.23 -3.69 6.19
CA HIS A 78 -2.67 -3.23 4.88
C HIS A 78 -3.95 -2.38 4.93
N SER A 79 -4.84 -2.60 5.89
CA SER A 79 -5.97 -1.68 6.13
C SER A 79 -5.49 -0.30 6.55
N ASN A 80 -4.45 -0.21 7.38
CA ASN A 80 -3.86 1.07 7.74
C ASN A 80 -3.10 1.71 6.56
N ILE A 81 -2.41 0.93 5.72
CA ILE A 81 -1.80 1.45 4.48
C ILE A 81 -2.85 2.00 3.52
N ASN A 82 -3.97 1.30 3.33
CA ASN A 82 -5.07 1.78 2.50
C ASN A 82 -5.74 3.04 3.10
N ARG A 83 -5.85 3.12 4.43
CA ARG A 83 -6.28 4.35 5.13
C ARG A 83 -5.34 5.52 4.83
N LEU A 84 -4.02 5.33 4.88
CA LEU A 84 -3.06 6.38 4.56
C LEU A 84 -3.15 6.83 3.10
N TRP A 85 -3.37 5.91 2.17
CA TRP A 85 -3.65 6.25 0.77
C TRP A 85 -4.93 7.12 0.63
N ALA A 86 -6.01 6.75 1.32
CA ALA A 86 -7.25 7.52 1.32
C ALA A 86 -7.06 8.93 1.96
N ILE A 87 -6.21 9.06 2.97
CA ILE A 87 -5.83 10.37 3.53
C ILE A 87 -5.10 11.21 2.49
N TRP A 88 -4.09 10.65 1.82
CA TRP A 88 -3.35 11.32 0.76
C TRP A 88 -4.27 11.82 -0.36
N GLN A 89 -5.21 10.98 -0.83
CA GLN A 89 -6.18 11.38 -1.86
C GLN A 89 -7.05 12.57 -1.42
N ARG A 90 -7.38 12.67 -0.13
CA ARG A 90 -8.17 13.78 0.42
C ARG A 90 -7.36 15.08 0.56
N GLU A 91 -6.08 14.97 0.86
CA GLU A 91 -5.18 16.13 0.98
C GLU A 91 -4.70 16.65 -0.39
N HIS A 92 -4.65 15.77 -1.40
CA HIS A 92 -4.11 16.06 -2.73
C HIS A 92 -5.16 15.86 -3.84
N LEU A 93 -6.30 16.55 -3.74
CA LEU A 93 -7.45 16.41 -4.67
C LEU A 93 -7.11 16.64 -6.16
N ASN A 94 -6.00 17.32 -6.45
CA ASN A 94 -5.55 17.61 -7.82
C ASN A 94 -4.48 16.65 -8.34
N GLU A 95 -4.02 15.70 -7.51
CA GLU A 95 -3.02 14.72 -7.89
C GLU A 95 -3.69 13.42 -8.38
N PRO A 96 -3.57 13.07 -9.67
CA PRO A 96 -4.16 11.85 -10.20
C PRO A 96 -3.31 10.63 -9.83
N TYR A 97 -3.89 9.43 -10.01
CA TYR A 97 -3.10 8.22 -10.13
C TYR A 97 -2.12 8.32 -11.31
N LEU A 98 -0.89 7.89 -11.08
CA LEU A 98 0.14 7.77 -12.09
C LEU A 98 0.78 6.37 -12.02
N PRO A 99 1.14 5.76 -13.16
CA PRO A 99 0.98 6.27 -14.52
C PRO A 99 -0.46 6.21 -15.03
N THR A 100 -0.86 7.18 -15.87
CA THR A 100 -2.20 7.16 -16.51
C THR A 100 -2.32 6.10 -17.61
N SER A 101 -1.21 5.55 -18.09
CA SER A 101 -1.18 4.50 -19.12
C SER A 101 0.08 3.65 -18.95
N GLY A 102 -0.02 2.36 -19.31
CA GLY A 102 1.08 1.42 -19.20
C GLY A 102 2.30 1.88 -20.01
N THR A 103 3.49 1.79 -19.39
CA THR A 103 4.77 2.06 -20.07
C THR A 103 5.50 0.74 -20.30
N THR A 104 5.99 0.50 -21.53
CA THR A 104 6.78 -0.70 -21.84
C THR A 104 7.97 -0.80 -20.90
N GLY A 105 8.01 -1.90 -20.15
CA GLY A 105 9.08 -2.19 -19.21
C GLY A 105 8.99 -1.44 -17.87
N ALA A 106 7.87 -0.79 -17.54
CA ALA A 106 7.56 -0.36 -16.16
C ALA A 106 7.29 -1.56 -15.25
N ASP A 107 7.49 -1.36 -13.94
CA ASP A 107 7.09 -2.33 -12.92
C ASP A 107 5.63 -2.08 -12.49
N GLU A 108 5.20 -0.81 -12.53
CA GLU A 108 3.83 -0.40 -12.17
C GLU A 108 2.85 -0.37 -13.35
N LEU A 109 1.57 -0.58 -13.04
CA LEU A 109 0.47 -0.64 -13.99
C LEU A 109 -0.09 0.75 -14.33
N GLY A 110 -0.51 0.94 -15.58
CA GLY A 110 -1.33 2.08 -15.98
C GLY A 110 -2.72 2.04 -15.37
N LEU A 111 -3.36 3.21 -15.31
CA LEU A 111 -4.70 3.38 -14.73
C LEU A 111 -5.77 2.41 -15.26
N ASP A 112 -5.73 2.10 -16.56
CA ASP A 112 -6.67 1.19 -17.23
C ASP A 112 -6.06 -0.22 -17.49
N ASP A 113 -4.85 -0.50 -16.98
CA ASP A 113 -4.22 -1.82 -17.15
C ASP A 113 -4.83 -2.84 -16.17
N PRO A 114 -5.20 -4.06 -16.62
CA PRO A 114 -5.78 -5.06 -15.72
C PRO A 114 -4.80 -5.56 -14.66
N MET A 115 -5.21 -5.53 -13.39
CA MET A 115 -4.42 -6.06 -12.27
C MET A 115 -4.37 -7.60 -12.34
N HIS A 116 -3.20 -8.17 -12.60
CA HIS A 116 -3.02 -9.54 -13.13
C HIS A 116 -3.70 -10.70 -12.38
N GLU A 117 -3.94 -10.55 -11.07
CA GLU A 117 -4.41 -11.62 -10.18
C GLU A 117 -5.93 -11.58 -9.91
N PHE A 118 -6.60 -10.46 -10.21
CA PHE A 118 -8.03 -10.29 -9.94
C PHE A 118 -8.89 -10.72 -11.13
N ARG A 119 -8.96 -12.02 -11.37
CA ARG A 119 -9.76 -12.62 -12.45
C ARG A 119 -11.11 -13.10 -11.94
N GLU A 120 -12.19 -12.65 -12.57
CA GLU A 120 -13.50 -13.27 -12.43
C GLU A 120 -13.73 -14.19 -13.65
N GLY A 121 -13.59 -15.50 -13.46
CA GLY A 121 -13.56 -16.46 -14.57
C GLY A 121 -12.33 -16.27 -15.47
N GLU A 122 -12.53 -16.17 -16.79
CA GLU A 122 -11.45 -15.98 -17.77
C GLU A 122 -11.10 -14.51 -18.03
N LYS A 123 -11.88 -13.56 -17.49
CA LYS A 123 -11.71 -12.13 -17.75
C LYS A 123 -10.97 -11.46 -16.60
N ASN A 124 -9.87 -10.79 -16.94
CA ASN A 124 -9.24 -9.83 -16.04
C ASN A 124 -9.69 -8.42 -16.45
N THR A 125 -10.60 -7.82 -15.68
CA THR A 125 -11.14 -6.50 -16.00
C THR A 125 -10.99 -5.49 -14.88
N LEU A 126 -10.51 -5.90 -13.70
CA LEU A 126 -10.30 -4.98 -12.59
C LEU A 126 -9.00 -4.20 -12.82
N THR A 127 -9.12 -2.88 -12.81
CA THR A 127 -8.03 -1.94 -13.05
C THR A 127 -7.83 -1.05 -11.82
N PRO A 128 -6.70 -0.35 -11.69
CA PRO A 128 -6.52 0.66 -10.63
C PRO A 128 -7.67 1.66 -10.57
N LYS A 129 -8.23 2.05 -11.72
CA LYS A 129 -9.36 2.98 -11.84
C LYS A 129 -10.60 2.53 -11.06
N ASP A 130 -10.87 1.23 -11.04
CA ASP A 130 -12.06 0.67 -10.39
C ASP A 130 -11.99 0.72 -8.86
N VAL A 131 -10.80 0.94 -8.30
CA VAL A 131 -10.54 0.91 -6.85
C VAL A 131 -9.98 2.22 -6.29
N LEU A 132 -9.93 3.30 -7.09
CA LEU A 132 -9.45 4.61 -6.62
C LEU A 132 -10.37 5.24 -5.56
N ASP A 133 -11.69 5.09 -5.72
CA ASP A 133 -12.67 5.62 -4.77
C ASP A 133 -13.19 4.49 -3.88
N HIS A 134 -12.62 4.40 -2.68
CA HIS A 134 -13.02 3.40 -1.69
C HIS A 134 -14.46 3.55 -1.21
N THR A 135 -15.04 4.75 -1.27
CA THR A 135 -16.44 4.96 -0.84
C THR A 135 -17.43 4.35 -1.82
N SER A 136 -17.10 4.35 -3.11
CA SER A 136 -17.85 3.63 -4.15
C SER A 136 -17.77 2.10 -3.98
N LEU A 137 -16.76 1.59 -3.27
CA LEU A 137 -16.65 0.18 -2.87
C LEU A 137 -17.47 -0.17 -1.62
N GLY A 138 -18.13 0.81 -1.00
CA GLY A 138 -19.05 0.60 0.12
C GLY A 138 -18.38 0.61 1.50
N TYR A 139 -17.17 1.14 1.65
CA TYR A 139 -16.53 1.30 2.95
C TYR A 139 -15.93 2.68 3.18
N GLN A 140 -15.68 2.99 4.46
CA GLN A 140 -15.00 4.20 4.90
C GLN A 140 -14.21 3.92 6.18
N TYR A 141 -13.18 4.71 6.43
CA TYR A 141 -12.50 4.74 7.72
C TYR A 141 -13.25 5.63 8.71
N ASP A 142 -13.17 5.25 9.98
CA ASP A 142 -13.69 6.04 11.11
C ASP A 142 -12.94 7.35 11.30
N ASN A 143 -11.65 7.37 10.98
CA ASN A 143 -10.78 8.53 11.14
C ASN A 143 -9.83 8.73 9.94
N TYR A 144 -9.77 9.94 9.39
CA TYR A 144 -8.83 10.34 8.34
C TYR A 144 -7.77 11.36 8.81
N SER A 145 -7.68 11.62 10.11
CA SER A 145 -6.63 12.46 10.70
C SER A 145 -5.36 11.65 10.98
N LEU A 146 -4.19 12.21 10.67
CA LEU A 146 -2.90 11.68 11.12
C LEU A 146 -2.65 11.94 12.61
N ASP A 147 -3.32 12.95 13.15
CA ASP A 147 -3.33 13.30 14.57
C ASP A 147 -4.69 12.90 15.14
N PRO A 148 -4.87 11.66 15.63
CA PRO A 148 -6.03 11.37 16.44
C PRO A 148 -5.98 12.30 17.65
N VAL A 149 -7.03 13.12 17.82
CA VAL A 149 -7.32 13.75 19.10
C VAL A 149 -7.47 12.58 20.07
N ASP A 150 -6.69 12.58 21.15
CA ASP A 150 -6.59 11.48 22.12
C ASP A 150 -7.95 10.80 22.38
N CYS A 151 -7.97 9.47 22.29
CA CYS A 151 -8.98 8.65 22.95
C CYS A 151 -8.53 8.38 24.39
#